data_AF-A0A644SQS9-F1
#
_entry.id   AF-A0A644SQS9-F1
#
_cell.length_a   1.000
_cell.length_b   1.000
_cell.length_c   1.000
_cell.angle_alpha   90.00
_cell.angle_beta   90.00
_cell.angle_gamma   90.00
#
_symmetry.space_group_name_H-M   'P 1'
#
loop_
_entity.id
_entity.type
_entity.pdbx_description
1 polymer ?
#
loop_
_entity_poly.entity_id
_entity_poly.type
_entity_poly.pdbx_seq_one_letter_code
_entity_poly.pdbx_strand_id
1 'polypeptide(L)'
;MRDVRSYTPMKKIVLALLLALLVTACDSGKKEEEGANGKPVAGSTSSAPNAETAVQAQAVEEATPPPSPEELDRADRLVAFSNAASMALATGRYAQADVLAAYTKYYLAEWQLAKRPELNADQDAALARRLTPPVSLFTPEQTQKMAACVQSMSKAIVDMRADYRLLEKYVVDESIQDNGVKGKALAAEILKEHAAFIVARDAYMAIVEGEAAPAEDILLRNHPLKRQIQAAERIFAVFGKTATLLTPSKPDRDALKAQRDELAAAIAEGGRPPFMAAPELERQYRAFLKQAGGYAQLFDQGLEEEFYVPVRFEMNKAALASRAAYNDFVKVANQMR
;
A
#
# COMPACT_ATOMS: atom_id res chain seq x y z
N MET A 1 -36.62 18.67 30.18
CA MET A 1 -36.54 17.29 29.65
C MET A 1 -36.53 17.36 28.13
N ARG A 2 -35.35 17.21 27.51
CA ARG A 2 -35.20 16.90 26.08
C ARG A 2 -34.06 15.90 25.97
N ASP A 3 -34.44 14.64 26.06
CA ASP A 3 -33.62 13.49 25.70
C ASP A 3 -34.08 13.07 24.30
N VAL A 4 -33.24 13.29 23.30
CA VAL A 4 -33.22 12.50 22.05
C VAL A 4 -31.78 12.55 21.50
N ARG A 5 -30.85 11.84 22.16
CA ARG A 5 -29.62 11.38 21.50
C ARG A 5 -29.99 10.12 20.72
N SER A 6 -30.36 10.29 19.45
CA SER A 6 -30.47 9.19 18.50
C SER A 6 -29.05 8.72 18.16
N TYR A 7 -28.54 7.77 18.94
CA TYR A 7 -27.36 6.99 18.58
C TYR A 7 -27.70 6.14 17.35
N THR A 8 -27.21 6.53 16.17
CA THR A 8 -27.12 5.62 15.03
C THR A 8 -26.08 4.55 15.36
N PRO A 9 -26.42 3.25 15.24
CA PRO A 9 -25.45 2.18 15.45
C PRO A 9 -24.37 2.28 14.36
N MET A 10 -23.14 2.62 14.75
CA MET A 10 -21.98 2.58 13.86
C MET A 10 -21.90 1.18 13.23
N LYS A 11 -21.95 1.07 11.89
CA LYS A 11 -21.69 -0.17 11.10
C LYS A 11 -20.20 -0.23 10.71
N LYS A 12 -19.66 -1.45 10.63
CA LYS A 12 -18.23 -1.84 10.85
C LYS A 12 -17.23 -0.90 10.17
N ILE A 13 -16.17 -0.47 10.89
CA ILE A 13 -14.97 0.09 10.24
C ILE A 13 -14.21 -1.12 9.70
N VAL A 14 -14.60 -1.61 8.52
CA VAL A 14 -13.79 -2.59 7.79
C VAL A 14 -12.94 -1.80 6.79
N LEU A 15 -11.92 -1.14 7.32
CA LEU A 15 -10.83 -0.63 6.49
C LEU A 15 -9.52 -1.16 7.04
N ALA A 16 -9.26 -2.43 6.73
CA ALA A 16 -7.95 -3.03 6.92
C ALA A 16 -7.19 -2.86 5.60
N LEU A 17 -6.56 -1.69 5.39
CA LEU A 17 -5.68 -1.46 4.24
C LEU A 17 -4.47 -2.40 4.35
N LEU A 18 -4.59 -3.56 3.69
CA LEU A 18 -3.55 -4.55 3.60
C LEU A 18 -2.77 -4.49 2.27
N LEU A 19 -2.19 -3.34 1.89
CA LEU A 19 -1.17 -3.29 0.82
C LEU A 19 0.10 -4.05 1.24
N ALA A 20 0.45 -5.12 0.52
CA ALA A 20 1.64 -5.92 0.76
C ALA A 20 2.89 -5.20 0.22
N LEU A 21 3.80 -4.80 1.10
CA LEU A 21 5.14 -4.35 0.71
C LEU A 21 6.06 -5.56 0.61
N LEU A 22 6.69 -5.72 -0.55
CA LEU A 22 7.66 -6.76 -0.82
C LEU A 22 9.04 -6.31 -0.36
N VAL A 23 9.67 -7.14 0.47
CA VAL A 23 11.03 -6.94 0.95
C VAL A 23 11.99 -7.29 -0.19
N THR A 24 12.63 -6.30 -0.79
CA THR A 24 13.82 -6.50 -1.63
C THR A 24 15.06 -6.32 -0.76
N ALA A 25 15.72 -7.43 -0.41
CA ALA A 25 17.07 -7.43 0.16
C ALA A 25 18.11 -7.61 -0.96
N CYS A 26 19.22 -6.87 -0.93
CA CYS A 26 20.61 -7.36 -1.11
C CYS A 26 21.67 -6.24 -1.09
N ASP A 27 22.36 -6.17 0.05
CA ASP A 27 23.82 -6.10 0.29
C ASP A 27 24.74 -4.95 -0.21
N SER A 28 25.96 -4.96 0.35
CA SER A 28 26.70 -3.84 0.95
C SER A 28 28.13 -3.74 0.40
N GLY A 29 28.71 -2.55 0.34
CA GLY A 29 30.14 -2.37 0.06
C GLY A 29 30.62 -0.93 0.23
N LYS A 30 31.31 -0.67 1.35
CA LYS A 30 31.84 0.62 1.84
C LYS A 30 32.80 1.35 0.88
N LYS A 31 32.82 2.69 0.93
CA LYS A 31 33.94 3.48 1.53
C LYS A 31 33.59 4.96 1.74
N GLU A 32 34.03 5.44 2.90
CA GLU A 32 33.94 6.79 3.47
C GLU A 32 34.79 7.80 2.68
N GLU A 33 34.41 9.08 2.72
CA GLU A 33 35.34 10.17 3.09
C GLU A 33 34.60 11.43 3.56
N GLU A 34 35.15 11.98 4.65
CA GLU A 34 34.70 13.15 5.42
C GLU A 34 34.84 14.48 4.68
N GLY A 35 34.04 15.47 5.08
CA GLY A 35 34.26 16.87 4.71
C GLY A 35 33.40 17.82 5.53
N ALA A 36 33.93 18.27 6.66
CA ALA A 36 33.23 19.02 7.69
C ALA A 36 33.10 20.54 7.41
N ASN A 37 32.07 21.09 8.07
CA ASN A 37 32.09 22.33 8.85
C ASN A 37 31.68 23.68 8.21
N GLY A 38 30.83 24.43 8.93
CA GLY A 38 30.54 25.84 8.66
C GLY A 38 29.18 26.34 9.16
N LYS A 39 29.05 26.59 10.47
CA LYS A 39 27.92 27.27 11.13
C LYS A 39 28.26 28.79 11.32
N PRO A 40 27.43 29.63 11.97
CA PRO A 40 26.38 30.52 11.41
C PRO A 40 26.62 32.02 11.70
N VAL A 41 25.87 32.94 11.07
CA VAL A 41 25.60 34.32 11.55
C VAL A 41 24.26 34.76 10.91
N ALA A 42 23.12 34.85 11.61
CA ALA A 42 22.63 35.86 12.56
C ALA A 42 22.31 37.25 11.96
N GLY A 43 21.05 37.69 12.12
CA GLY A 43 20.74 39.10 12.37
C GLY A 43 19.61 39.76 11.56
N SER A 44 18.63 40.28 12.30
CA SER A 44 17.73 41.42 11.98
C SER A 44 16.36 41.06 11.39
N THR A 45 15.30 40.90 12.20
CA THR A 45 14.44 41.90 12.90
C THR A 45 13.36 42.57 12.03
N SER A 46 12.11 42.24 12.41
CA SER A 46 10.93 43.12 12.54
C SER A 46 10.38 43.83 11.30
N SER A 47 9.13 43.53 10.93
CA SER A 47 7.97 44.31 11.42
C SER A 47 6.66 43.75 10.85
N ALA A 48 5.70 43.44 11.74
CA ALA A 48 4.28 43.43 11.41
C ALA A 48 3.76 44.88 11.37
N PRO A 49 2.61 45.16 10.73
CA PRO A 49 1.42 45.25 11.57
C PRO A 49 0.10 44.76 10.93
N ASN A 50 -0.77 44.40 11.87
CA ASN A 50 -2.23 44.57 11.93
C ASN A 50 -3.18 43.73 11.06
N ALA A 51 -3.89 42.91 11.82
CA ALA A 51 -5.21 42.37 11.56
C ALA A 51 -6.25 43.48 11.33
N GLU A 52 -7.15 43.26 10.38
CA GLU A 52 -8.56 43.59 10.51
C GLU A 52 -9.38 42.73 9.54
N THR A 53 -10.01 41.70 10.13
CA THR A 53 -11.38 41.26 9.91
C THR A 53 -12.02 41.61 8.55
N ALA A 54 -11.94 40.69 7.59
CA ALA A 54 -12.92 40.62 6.51
C ALA A 54 -13.80 39.37 6.73
N VAL A 55 -15.04 39.68 7.05
CA VAL A 55 -16.13 38.77 7.38
C VAL A 55 -16.38 37.77 6.25
N GLN A 56 -16.51 36.52 6.68
CA GLN A 56 -17.11 35.36 6.01
C GLN A 56 -17.94 35.66 4.76
N ALA A 57 -17.44 35.19 3.62
CA ALA A 57 -18.28 34.60 2.59
C ALA A 57 -18.07 33.08 2.66
N GLN A 58 -18.60 32.43 3.70
CA GLN A 58 -18.85 30.99 3.62
C GLN A 58 -19.98 30.83 2.62
N ALA A 59 -19.61 30.49 1.38
CA ALA A 59 -20.54 29.87 0.46
C ALA A 59 -21.20 28.72 1.22
N VAL A 60 -22.53 28.81 1.40
CA VAL A 60 -23.33 27.72 1.92
C VAL A 60 -23.19 26.62 0.88
N GLU A 61 -22.28 25.69 1.15
CA GLU A 61 -22.14 24.45 0.41
C GLU A 61 -23.51 23.78 0.48
N GLU A 62 -24.21 23.74 -0.66
CA GLU A 62 -25.55 23.20 -0.79
C GLU A 62 -25.49 21.76 -0.28
N ALA A 63 -26.10 21.52 0.89
CA ALA A 63 -25.93 20.29 1.63
C ALA A 63 -26.45 19.14 0.77
N THR A 64 -25.54 18.35 0.21
CA THR A 64 -25.87 17.19 -0.61
C THR A 64 -26.78 16.29 0.23
N PRO A 65 -27.96 15.86 -0.29
CA PRO A 65 -28.88 15.05 0.49
C PRO A 65 -28.16 13.81 1.03
N PRO A 66 -28.47 13.38 2.27
CA PRO A 66 -27.80 12.23 2.88
C PRO A 66 -28.00 10.99 2.00
N PRO A 67 -27.00 10.09 1.92
CA PRO A 67 -27.10 8.90 1.09
C PRO A 67 -28.26 8.01 1.56
N SER A 68 -28.98 7.47 0.60
CA SER A 68 -30.08 6.54 0.84
C SER A 68 -29.57 5.21 1.43
N PRO A 69 -30.45 4.42 2.08
CA PRO A 69 -30.07 3.10 2.59
C PRO A 69 -29.54 2.15 1.52
N GLU A 70 -30.05 2.25 0.29
CA GLU A 70 -29.62 1.43 -0.85
C GLU A 70 -28.21 1.83 -1.32
N GLU A 71 -27.90 3.13 -1.36
CA GLU A 71 -26.56 3.63 -1.66
C GLU A 71 -25.54 3.20 -0.60
N LEU A 72 -25.92 3.27 0.68
CA LEU A 72 -25.08 2.80 1.79
C LEU A 72 -24.82 1.29 1.72
N ASP A 73 -25.84 0.49 1.40
CA ASP A 73 -25.68 -0.97 1.24
C ASP A 73 -24.78 -1.32 0.05
N ARG A 74 -24.97 -0.65 -1.10
CA ARG A 74 -24.08 -0.82 -2.26
C ARG A 74 -22.64 -0.43 -1.92
N ALA A 75 -22.46 0.69 -1.23
CA ALA A 75 -21.14 1.18 -0.84
C ALA A 75 -20.42 0.21 0.12
N ASP A 76 -21.13 -0.31 1.13
CA ASP A 76 -20.60 -1.33 2.05
C ASP A 76 -20.15 -2.59 1.30
N ARG A 77 -20.96 -3.07 0.35
CA ARG A 77 -20.61 -4.23 -0.49
C ARG A 77 -19.38 -3.97 -1.37
N LEU A 78 -19.22 -2.78 -1.93
CA LEU A 78 -18.05 -2.39 -2.73
C LEU A 78 -16.77 -2.38 -1.89
N VAL A 79 -16.79 -1.74 -0.72
CA VAL A 79 -15.64 -1.69 0.19
C VAL A 79 -15.31 -3.09 0.73
N ALA A 80 -16.33 -3.88 1.10
CA ALA A 80 -16.12 -5.27 1.54
C ALA A 80 -15.48 -6.13 0.45
N PHE A 81 -15.94 -6.00 -0.80
CA PHE A 81 -15.36 -6.69 -1.93
C PHE A 81 -13.91 -6.26 -2.19
N SER A 82 -13.63 -4.95 -2.18
CA SER A 82 -12.28 -4.41 -2.36
C SER A 82 -11.28 -4.95 -1.33
N ASN A 83 -11.68 -4.96 -0.06
CA ASN A 83 -10.88 -5.53 1.02
C ASN A 83 -10.63 -7.04 0.81
N ALA A 84 -11.68 -7.80 0.44
CA ALA A 84 -11.56 -9.24 0.19
C ALA A 84 -10.64 -9.55 -0.99
N ALA A 85 -10.72 -8.76 -2.07
CA ALA A 85 -9.90 -8.90 -3.25
C ALA A 85 -8.43 -8.56 -2.96
N SER A 86 -8.17 -7.44 -2.29
CA SER A 86 -6.83 -7.05 -1.83
C SER A 86 -6.18 -8.14 -0.98
N MET A 87 -6.93 -8.70 -0.02
CA MET A 87 -6.47 -9.81 0.82
C MET A 87 -6.20 -11.09 0.02
N ALA A 88 -7.03 -11.37 -0.98
CA ALA A 88 -6.83 -12.53 -1.82
C ALA A 88 -5.54 -12.40 -2.66
N LEU A 89 -5.28 -11.22 -3.21
CA LEU A 89 -4.06 -10.94 -3.99
C LEU A 89 -2.79 -10.92 -3.13
N ALA A 90 -2.91 -10.52 -1.85
CA ALA A 90 -1.79 -10.49 -0.90
C ALA A 90 -1.48 -11.85 -0.25
N THR A 91 -2.18 -12.94 -0.60
CA THR A 91 -2.02 -14.25 0.05
C THR A 91 -2.00 -15.41 -0.93
N GLY A 92 -1.61 -16.59 -0.42
CA GLY A 92 -1.59 -17.84 -1.17
C GLY A 92 -0.83 -17.72 -2.48
N ARG A 93 -1.39 -18.30 -3.55
CA ARG A 93 -0.77 -18.32 -4.87
C ARG A 93 -0.48 -16.94 -5.47
N TYR A 94 -1.29 -15.92 -5.19
CA TYR A 94 -1.05 -14.58 -5.75
C TYR A 94 0.17 -13.90 -5.12
N ALA A 95 0.39 -14.06 -3.82
CA ALA A 95 1.61 -13.61 -3.16
C ALA A 95 2.87 -14.37 -3.60
N GLN A 96 2.73 -15.61 -4.09
CA GLN A 96 3.88 -16.39 -4.53
C GLN A 96 4.55 -15.84 -5.79
N ALA A 97 3.85 -15.11 -6.65
CA ALA A 97 4.47 -14.47 -7.82
C ALA A 97 5.64 -13.57 -7.37
N ASP A 98 5.39 -12.75 -6.36
CA ASP A 98 6.38 -11.84 -5.82
C ASP A 98 7.52 -12.56 -5.09
N VAL A 99 7.21 -13.64 -4.35
CA VAL A 99 8.22 -14.48 -3.69
C VAL A 99 9.15 -15.13 -4.71
N LEU A 100 8.61 -15.68 -5.80
CA LEU A 100 9.41 -16.30 -6.87
C LEU A 100 10.31 -15.27 -7.54
N ALA A 101 9.78 -14.09 -7.85
CA ALA A 101 10.59 -13.00 -8.40
C ALA A 101 11.71 -12.57 -7.45
N ALA A 102 11.43 -12.49 -6.14
CA ALA A 102 12.44 -12.17 -5.13
C ALA A 102 13.54 -13.25 -5.06
N TYR A 103 13.17 -14.53 -5.04
CA TYR A 103 14.13 -15.64 -5.06
C TYR A 103 14.96 -15.67 -6.35
N THR A 104 14.35 -15.37 -7.49
CA THR A 104 15.07 -15.26 -8.77
C THR A 104 16.07 -14.10 -8.76
N LYS A 105 15.70 -12.94 -8.21
CA LYS A 105 16.63 -11.82 -8.03
C LYS A 105 17.79 -12.18 -7.10
N TYR A 106 17.51 -12.89 -6.01
CA TYR A 106 18.53 -13.37 -5.08
C TYR A 106 19.48 -14.37 -5.77
N TYR A 107 18.95 -15.30 -6.57
CA TYR A 107 19.77 -16.21 -7.37
C TYR A 107 20.72 -15.46 -8.32
N LEU A 108 20.25 -14.39 -8.98
CA LEU A 108 21.09 -13.58 -9.86
C LEU A 108 22.24 -12.87 -9.13
N ALA A 109 22.07 -12.58 -7.83
CA ALA A 109 23.09 -11.95 -7.00
C ALA A 109 24.06 -12.98 -6.39
N GLU A 110 23.53 -14.01 -5.76
CA GLU A 110 24.28 -14.92 -4.87
C GLU A 110 24.51 -16.31 -5.45
N TRP A 111 23.98 -16.61 -6.64
CA TRP A 111 24.01 -17.94 -7.26
C TRP A 111 23.35 -19.03 -6.41
N GLN A 112 22.51 -18.63 -5.45
CA GLN A 112 21.78 -19.52 -4.55
C GLN A 112 20.30 -19.43 -4.85
N LEU A 113 19.68 -20.58 -5.14
CA LEU A 113 18.25 -20.65 -5.43
C LEU A 113 17.49 -21.22 -4.23
N ALA A 114 16.56 -20.44 -3.68
CA ALA A 114 15.66 -20.92 -2.65
C ALA A 114 14.64 -21.92 -3.20
N LYS A 115 14.13 -22.81 -2.34
CA LYS A 115 13.09 -23.78 -2.74
C LYS A 115 11.79 -23.05 -3.07
N ARG A 116 11.14 -23.43 -4.17
CA ARG A 116 9.83 -22.92 -4.54
C ARG A 116 8.77 -23.21 -3.47
N PRO A 117 7.89 -22.22 -3.15
CA PRO A 117 6.76 -22.45 -2.25
C PRO A 117 5.77 -23.50 -2.77
N GLU A 118 5.19 -24.26 -1.85
CA GLU A 118 4.15 -25.26 -2.15
C GLU A 118 2.81 -24.59 -2.51
N LEU A 119 1.99 -25.28 -3.31
CA LEU A 119 0.63 -24.84 -3.64
C LEU A 119 -0.38 -25.58 -2.79
N ASN A 120 -1.46 -24.90 -2.43
CA ASN A 120 -2.64 -25.50 -1.84
C ASN A 120 -3.82 -25.26 -2.79
N ALA A 121 -4.23 -26.29 -3.54
CA ALA A 121 -5.24 -26.17 -4.59
C ALA A 121 -6.60 -25.70 -4.06
N ASP A 122 -7.00 -26.14 -2.85
CA ASP A 122 -8.26 -25.75 -2.23
C ASP A 122 -8.24 -24.27 -1.81
N GLN A 123 -7.12 -23.83 -1.23
CA GLN A 123 -6.90 -22.44 -0.88
C GLN A 123 -6.89 -21.56 -2.14
N ASP A 124 -6.22 -21.99 -3.21
CA ASP A 124 -6.11 -21.26 -4.47
C ASP A 124 -7.50 -21.07 -5.12
N ALA A 125 -8.31 -22.14 -5.16
CA ALA A 125 -9.67 -22.07 -5.68
C ALA A 125 -10.55 -21.13 -4.84
N ALA A 126 -10.37 -21.11 -3.52
CA ALA A 126 -11.07 -20.18 -2.65
C ALA A 126 -10.64 -18.72 -2.87
N LEU A 127 -9.35 -18.46 -3.08
CA LEU A 127 -8.82 -17.12 -3.38
C LEU A 127 -9.33 -16.61 -4.73
N ALA A 128 -9.30 -17.45 -5.78
CA ALA A 128 -9.82 -17.08 -7.09
C ALA A 128 -11.30 -16.67 -7.04
N ARG A 129 -12.13 -17.38 -6.26
CA ARG A 129 -13.54 -17.01 -6.06
C ARG A 129 -13.72 -15.64 -5.41
N ARG A 130 -12.81 -15.23 -4.51
CA ARG A 130 -12.85 -13.90 -3.87
C ARG A 130 -12.54 -12.76 -4.84
N LEU A 131 -11.91 -13.05 -5.98
CA LEU A 131 -11.65 -12.07 -7.04
C LEU A 131 -12.81 -11.93 -8.03
N THR A 132 -13.81 -12.80 -7.96
CA THR A 132 -15.00 -12.70 -8.80
C THR A 132 -15.99 -11.71 -8.18
N PRO A 133 -16.32 -10.61 -8.86
CA PRO A 133 -17.26 -9.63 -8.33
C PRO A 133 -18.67 -10.23 -8.16
N PRO A 134 -19.40 -9.87 -7.09
CA PRO A 134 -20.83 -10.15 -6.98
C PRO A 134 -21.63 -9.55 -8.15
N VAL A 135 -22.70 -10.23 -8.54
CA VAL A 135 -23.62 -9.77 -9.60
C VAL A 135 -24.10 -8.35 -9.29
N SER A 136 -24.20 -7.50 -10.32
CA SER A 136 -24.66 -6.09 -10.27
C SER A 136 -23.79 -5.10 -9.48
N LEU A 137 -22.70 -5.56 -8.85
CA LEU A 137 -21.82 -4.66 -8.10
C LEU A 137 -20.96 -3.80 -9.04
N PHE A 138 -20.53 -4.40 -10.15
CA PHE A 138 -19.76 -3.78 -11.22
C PHE A 138 -20.53 -3.85 -12.54
N THR A 139 -20.18 -2.98 -13.50
CA THR A 139 -20.71 -3.05 -14.86
C THR A 139 -20.28 -4.36 -15.57
N PRO A 140 -21.01 -4.80 -16.60
CA PRO A 140 -20.61 -5.97 -17.39
C PRO A 140 -19.22 -5.83 -18.02
N GLU A 141 -18.88 -4.63 -18.50
CA GLU A 141 -17.56 -4.33 -19.08
C GLU A 141 -16.44 -4.45 -18.03
N GLN A 142 -16.62 -3.85 -16.85
CA GLN A 142 -15.67 -3.99 -15.74
C GLN A 142 -15.50 -5.45 -15.34
N THR A 143 -16.60 -6.20 -15.21
CA THR A 143 -16.58 -7.62 -14.84
C THR A 143 -15.78 -8.45 -15.84
N GLN A 144 -15.95 -8.18 -17.14
CA GLN A 144 -15.18 -8.85 -18.19
C GLN A 144 -13.68 -8.51 -18.10
N LYS A 145 -13.33 -7.24 -17.91
CA LYS A 145 -11.93 -6.80 -17.75
C LYS A 145 -11.29 -7.43 -16.50
N MET A 146 -12.01 -7.45 -15.38
CA MET A 146 -11.56 -8.09 -14.14
C MET A 146 -11.30 -9.58 -14.35
N ALA A 147 -12.21 -10.29 -15.02
CA ALA A 147 -12.02 -11.71 -15.33
C ALA A 147 -10.78 -11.95 -16.22
N ALA A 148 -10.55 -11.12 -17.23
CA ALA A 148 -9.36 -11.19 -18.08
C ALA A 148 -8.06 -10.92 -17.28
N CYS A 149 -8.08 -9.99 -16.32
CA CYS A 149 -6.94 -9.74 -15.44
C CYS A 149 -6.65 -10.96 -14.54
N VAL A 150 -7.69 -11.58 -13.95
CA VAL A 150 -7.52 -12.79 -13.12
C VAL A 150 -6.97 -13.96 -13.93
N GLN A 151 -7.42 -14.14 -15.18
CA GLN A 151 -6.88 -15.14 -16.09
C GLN A 151 -5.41 -14.88 -16.43
N SER A 152 -5.06 -13.63 -16.72
CA SER A 152 -3.68 -13.21 -17.02
C SER A 152 -2.75 -13.44 -15.84
N MET A 153 -3.16 -13.03 -14.63
CA MET A 153 -2.42 -13.31 -13.39
C MET A 153 -2.24 -14.82 -13.17
N SER A 154 -3.30 -15.60 -13.36
CA SER A 154 -3.26 -17.05 -13.16
C SER A 154 -2.29 -17.73 -14.12
N LYS A 155 -2.30 -17.30 -15.39
CA LYS A 155 -1.38 -17.77 -16.43
C LYS A 155 0.07 -17.41 -16.10
N ALA A 156 0.36 -16.15 -15.80
CA ALA A 156 1.70 -15.71 -15.44
C ALA A 156 2.28 -16.52 -14.27
N ILE A 157 1.47 -16.80 -13.24
CA ILE A 157 1.92 -17.65 -12.11
C ILE A 157 2.20 -19.10 -12.54
N VAL A 158 1.41 -19.69 -13.44
CA VAL A 158 1.70 -21.04 -13.98
C VAL A 158 3.06 -21.02 -14.68
N ASP A 159 3.27 -20.04 -15.55
CA ASP A 159 4.46 -19.94 -16.40
C ASP A 159 5.71 -19.67 -15.54
N MET A 160 5.65 -18.68 -14.62
CA MET A 160 6.70 -18.42 -13.62
C MET A 160 7.09 -19.68 -12.86
N ARG A 161 6.10 -20.47 -12.41
CA ARG A 161 6.39 -21.70 -11.66
C ARG A 161 7.01 -22.78 -12.53
N ALA A 162 6.64 -22.86 -13.81
CA ALA A 162 7.23 -23.80 -14.75
C ALA A 162 8.70 -23.44 -15.02
N ASP A 163 8.99 -22.16 -15.27
CA ASP A 163 10.34 -21.67 -15.51
C ASP A 163 11.22 -21.77 -14.26
N TYR A 164 10.66 -21.48 -13.08
CA TYR A 164 11.36 -21.69 -11.82
C TYR A 164 11.74 -23.15 -11.61
N ARG A 165 10.89 -24.10 -12.04
CA ARG A 165 11.23 -25.54 -11.99
C ARG A 165 12.37 -25.90 -12.95
N LEU A 166 12.45 -25.24 -14.10
CA LEU A 166 13.58 -25.41 -15.02
C LEU A 166 14.87 -24.85 -14.41
N LEU A 167 14.78 -23.71 -13.73
CA LEU A 167 15.91 -23.13 -13.00
C LEU A 167 16.35 -24.01 -11.83
N GLU A 168 15.43 -24.57 -11.05
CA GLU A 168 15.72 -25.55 -10.00
C GLU A 168 16.52 -26.74 -10.57
N LYS A 169 16.06 -27.32 -11.68
CA LYS A 169 16.76 -28.43 -12.34
C LYS A 169 18.14 -28.04 -12.85
N TYR A 170 18.28 -26.83 -13.38
CA TYR A 170 19.55 -26.32 -13.89
C TYR A 170 20.59 -26.17 -12.77
N VAL A 171 20.20 -25.58 -11.64
CA VAL A 171 21.11 -25.28 -10.52
C VAL A 171 21.60 -26.55 -9.81
N VAL A 172 20.79 -27.61 -9.77
CA VAL A 172 21.16 -28.88 -9.12
C VAL A 172 21.88 -29.87 -10.04
N ASP A 173 21.99 -29.56 -11.33
CA ASP A 173 22.62 -30.45 -12.31
C ASP A 173 24.14 -30.28 -12.28
N GLU A 174 24.80 -31.14 -11.49
CA GLU A 174 26.26 -31.18 -11.32
C GLU A 174 27.02 -31.51 -12.62
N SER A 175 26.34 -31.98 -13.67
CA SER A 175 26.97 -32.27 -14.96
C SER A 175 27.17 -31.02 -15.84
N ILE A 176 26.57 -29.89 -15.47
CA ILE A 176 26.66 -28.65 -16.24
C ILE A 176 27.93 -27.89 -15.87
N GLN A 177 28.77 -27.61 -16.87
CA GLN A 177 29.80 -26.59 -16.75
C GLN A 177 29.17 -25.20 -16.85
N ASP A 178 28.82 -24.63 -15.70
CA ASP A 178 28.06 -23.39 -15.62
C ASP A 178 28.90 -22.16 -16.01
N ASN A 179 28.51 -21.47 -17.08
CA ASN A 179 29.04 -20.16 -17.47
C ASN A 179 28.07 -19.01 -17.13
N GLY A 180 26.99 -19.34 -16.45
CA GLY A 180 25.95 -18.43 -15.99
C GLY A 180 24.93 -17.99 -17.03
N VAL A 181 25.12 -18.31 -18.31
CA VAL A 181 24.27 -17.78 -19.39
C VAL A 181 22.87 -18.36 -19.33
N LYS A 182 22.76 -19.69 -19.18
CA LYS A 182 21.45 -20.38 -19.16
C LYS A 182 20.66 -20.05 -17.90
N GLY A 183 21.32 -19.99 -16.74
CA GLY A 183 20.70 -19.53 -15.49
C GLY A 183 20.14 -18.12 -15.59
N LYS A 184 20.90 -17.17 -16.15
CA LYS A 184 20.45 -15.80 -16.39
C LYS A 184 19.27 -15.72 -17.36
N ALA A 185 19.26 -16.53 -18.42
CA ALA A 185 18.15 -16.57 -19.38
C ALA A 185 16.85 -17.09 -18.73
N LEU A 186 16.93 -18.16 -17.94
CA LEU A 186 15.78 -18.68 -17.19
C LEU A 186 15.26 -17.67 -16.17
N ALA A 187 16.16 -17.00 -15.46
CA ALA A 187 15.81 -15.93 -14.53
C ALA A 187 15.12 -14.74 -15.22
N ALA A 188 15.57 -14.37 -16.42
CA ALA A 188 14.96 -13.29 -17.20
C ALA A 188 13.52 -13.61 -17.62
N GLU A 189 13.21 -14.85 -18.03
CA GLU A 189 11.83 -15.25 -18.35
C GLU A 189 10.93 -15.21 -17.11
N ILE A 190 11.40 -15.69 -15.95
CA ILE A 190 10.63 -15.60 -14.69
C ILE A 190 10.30 -14.14 -14.34
N LEU A 191 11.26 -13.22 -14.49
CA LEU A 191 11.06 -11.80 -14.20
C LEU A 191 10.15 -11.11 -15.22
N LYS A 192 10.16 -11.56 -16.48
CA LYS A 192 9.22 -11.09 -17.51
C LYS A 192 7.79 -11.52 -17.21
N GLU A 193 7.59 -12.77 -16.80
CA GLU A 193 6.26 -13.24 -16.38
C GLU A 193 5.79 -12.56 -15.09
N HIS A 194 6.72 -12.25 -14.17
CA HIS A 194 6.40 -11.42 -13.01
C HIS A 194 5.92 -10.03 -13.42
N ALA A 195 6.58 -9.37 -14.37
CA ALA A 195 6.13 -8.07 -14.87
C ALA A 195 4.72 -8.13 -15.48
N ALA A 196 4.41 -9.18 -16.25
CA ALA A 196 3.06 -9.40 -16.79
C ALA A 196 2.02 -9.63 -15.67
N PHE A 197 2.37 -10.37 -14.62
CA PHE A 197 1.54 -10.55 -13.43
C PHE A 197 1.23 -9.21 -12.75
N ILE A 198 2.25 -8.36 -12.54
CA ILE A 198 2.09 -7.05 -11.89
C ILE A 198 1.15 -6.16 -12.71
N VAL A 199 1.33 -6.08 -14.03
CA VAL A 199 0.44 -5.30 -14.91
C VAL A 199 -1.02 -5.75 -14.80
N ALA A 200 -1.27 -7.07 -14.80
CA ALA A 200 -2.62 -7.60 -14.67
C ALA A 200 -3.22 -7.36 -13.27
N ARG A 201 -2.41 -7.48 -12.21
CA ARG A 201 -2.82 -7.20 -10.84
C ARG A 201 -3.20 -5.73 -10.65
N ASP A 202 -2.37 -4.82 -11.15
CA ASP A 202 -2.57 -3.38 -11.01
C ASP A 202 -3.78 -2.92 -11.84
N ALA A 203 -3.98 -3.47 -13.04
CA ALA A 203 -5.17 -3.21 -13.84
C ALA A 203 -6.46 -3.70 -13.17
N TYR A 204 -6.42 -4.86 -12.51
CA TYR A 204 -7.54 -5.36 -11.70
C TYR A 204 -7.84 -4.42 -10.53
N MET A 205 -6.81 -4.04 -9.77
CA MET A 205 -6.96 -3.17 -8.60
C MET A 205 -7.44 -1.77 -8.97
N ALA A 206 -7.02 -1.22 -10.12
CA ALA A 206 -7.51 0.06 -10.61
C ALA A 206 -9.04 0.09 -10.80
N ILE A 207 -9.64 -1.02 -11.26
CA ILE A 207 -11.10 -1.14 -11.40
C ILE A 207 -11.76 -1.22 -10.01
N VAL A 208 -11.20 -2.06 -9.13
CA VAL A 208 -11.76 -2.28 -7.79
C VAL A 208 -11.70 -1.02 -6.93
N GLU A 209 -10.54 -0.36 -6.89
CA GLU A 209 -10.33 0.88 -6.14
C GLU A 209 -11.10 2.06 -6.74
N GLY A 210 -11.27 2.10 -8.08
CA GLY A 210 -12.05 3.11 -8.76
C GLY A 210 -13.53 3.13 -8.34
N GLU A 211 -14.10 1.98 -7.99
CA GLU A 211 -15.47 1.90 -7.44
C GLU A 211 -15.49 1.97 -5.90
N ALA A 212 -14.45 1.47 -5.23
CA ALA A 212 -14.39 1.44 -3.77
C ALA A 212 -14.14 2.82 -3.15
N ALA A 213 -13.29 3.65 -3.75
CA ALA A 213 -12.99 4.99 -3.23
C ALA A 213 -14.22 5.91 -3.12
N PRO A 214 -15.08 6.06 -4.15
CA PRO A 214 -16.30 6.85 -4.01
C PRO A 214 -17.32 6.20 -3.05
N ALA A 215 -17.38 4.87 -3.01
CA ALA A 215 -18.20 4.15 -2.03
C ALA A 215 -17.76 4.44 -0.59
N GLU A 216 -16.45 4.49 -0.34
CA GLU A 216 -15.91 4.82 0.96
C GLU A 216 -16.25 6.26 1.38
N ASP A 217 -16.17 7.24 0.46
CA ASP A 217 -16.58 8.60 0.78
C ASP A 217 -18.06 8.70 1.19
N ILE A 218 -18.94 7.91 0.54
CA ILE A 218 -20.35 7.77 0.92
C ILE A 218 -20.50 7.23 2.34
N LEU A 219 -19.81 6.14 2.67
CA LEU A 219 -19.85 5.54 4.01
C LEU A 219 -19.29 6.46 5.09
N LEU A 220 -18.27 7.26 4.74
CA LEU A 220 -17.59 8.14 5.66
C LEU A 220 -18.23 9.51 5.79
N ARG A 221 -19.23 9.89 4.97
CA ARG A 221 -19.77 11.27 4.88
C ARG A 221 -20.03 11.93 6.23
N ASN A 222 -20.60 11.20 7.19
CA ASN A 222 -20.89 11.70 8.54
C ASN A 222 -20.06 11.01 9.64
N HIS A 223 -18.96 10.35 9.26
CA HIS A 223 -18.14 9.58 10.19
C HIS A 223 -17.22 10.52 10.99
N PRO A 224 -17.19 10.46 12.33
CA PRO A 224 -16.39 11.36 13.16
C PRO A 224 -14.88 11.21 12.92
N LEU A 225 -14.45 10.08 12.36
CA LEU A 225 -13.06 9.78 12.00
C LEU A 225 -12.79 9.85 10.49
N LYS A 226 -13.70 10.41 9.67
CA LYS A 226 -13.55 10.47 8.19
C LYS A 226 -12.14 10.92 7.79
N ARG A 227 -11.72 12.06 8.34
CA ARG A 227 -10.41 12.66 8.07
C ARG A 227 -9.24 11.74 8.44
N GLN A 228 -9.32 11.08 9.58
CA GLN A 228 -8.28 10.16 10.06
C GLN A 228 -8.16 8.94 9.16
N ILE A 229 -9.30 8.39 8.75
CA ILE A 229 -9.37 7.23 7.86
C ILE A 229 -8.77 7.61 6.49
N GLN A 230 -9.22 8.71 5.89
CA GLN A 230 -8.71 9.20 4.61
C GLN A 230 -7.22 9.59 4.66
N ALA A 231 -6.73 10.13 5.77
CA ALA A 231 -5.30 10.39 5.94
C ALA A 231 -4.49 9.09 6.02
N ALA A 232 -5.00 8.06 6.71
CA ALA A 232 -4.33 6.77 6.77
C ALA A 232 -4.27 6.07 5.41
N GLU A 233 -5.35 6.14 4.62
CA GLU A 233 -5.38 5.68 3.23
C GLU A 233 -4.28 6.33 2.38
N ARG A 234 -4.17 7.65 2.43
CA ARG A 234 -3.14 8.39 1.69
C ARG A 234 -1.73 8.01 2.12
N ILE A 235 -1.49 7.83 3.42
CA ILE A 235 -0.21 7.35 3.96
C ILE A 235 0.13 5.96 3.38
N PHE A 236 -0.80 5.01 3.40
CA PHE A 236 -0.55 3.66 2.86
C PHE A 236 -0.38 3.66 1.34
N ALA A 237 -1.13 4.50 0.62
CA ALA A 237 -0.97 4.68 -0.82
C ALA A 237 0.43 5.20 -1.16
N VAL A 238 0.97 6.14 -0.38
CA VAL A 238 2.36 6.60 -0.53
C VAL A 238 3.35 5.47 -0.32
N PHE A 239 3.18 4.63 0.71
CA PHE A 239 4.09 3.50 0.92
C PHE A 239 4.12 2.56 -0.29
N GLY A 240 2.94 2.22 -0.83
CA GLY A 240 2.82 1.39 -2.03
C GLY A 240 3.48 2.01 -3.26
N LYS A 241 3.14 3.27 -3.57
CA LYS A 241 3.72 4.00 -4.72
C LYS A 241 5.22 4.14 -4.61
N THR A 242 5.74 4.40 -3.41
CA THR A 242 7.19 4.50 -3.15
C THR A 242 7.88 3.17 -3.46
N ALA A 243 7.33 2.04 -3.04
CA ALA A 243 7.90 0.73 -3.37
C ALA A 243 7.92 0.45 -4.89
N THR A 244 6.86 0.83 -5.62
CA THR A 244 6.83 0.74 -7.08
C THR A 244 7.90 1.62 -7.72
N LEU A 245 8.01 2.89 -7.28
CA LEU A 245 9.00 3.84 -7.80
C LEU A 245 10.45 3.43 -7.53
N LEU A 246 10.70 2.63 -6.49
CA LEU A 246 12.02 2.10 -6.14
C LEU A 246 12.37 0.79 -6.87
N THR A 247 11.44 0.22 -7.64
CA THR A 247 11.68 -1.03 -8.38
C THR A 247 12.68 -0.90 -9.53
N PRO A 248 12.64 0.18 -10.36
CA PRO A 248 13.65 0.41 -11.40
C PRO A 248 15.05 0.60 -10.82
N SER A 249 16.08 0.26 -11.61
CA SER A 249 17.50 0.45 -11.24
C SER A 249 17.87 1.93 -11.06
N LYS A 250 17.19 2.81 -11.79
CA LYS A 250 17.28 4.26 -11.63
C LYS A 250 15.89 4.81 -11.28
N PRO A 251 15.56 4.94 -9.98
CA PRO A 251 14.29 5.50 -9.53
C PRO A 251 14.08 6.94 -10.00
N ASP A 252 12.83 7.32 -10.26
CA ASP A 252 12.45 8.69 -10.55
C ASP A 252 12.46 9.53 -9.26
N ARG A 253 13.48 10.38 -9.13
CA ARG A 253 13.72 11.19 -7.93
C ARG A 253 12.64 12.25 -7.73
N ASP A 254 12.07 12.81 -8.79
CA ASP A 254 11.05 13.85 -8.67
C ASP A 254 9.69 13.24 -8.29
N ALA A 255 9.35 12.08 -8.85
CA ALA A 255 8.20 11.31 -8.41
C ALA A 255 8.31 10.89 -6.93
N LEU A 256 9.51 10.51 -6.47
CA LEU A 256 9.77 10.17 -5.07
C LEU A 256 9.63 11.37 -4.13
N LYS A 257 10.13 12.55 -4.52
CA LYS A 257 9.91 13.78 -3.75
C LYS A 257 8.42 14.13 -3.64
N ALA A 258 7.68 14.02 -4.74
CA ALA A 258 6.23 14.24 -4.71
C ALA A 258 5.50 13.27 -3.76
N GLN A 259 5.93 11.99 -3.71
CA GLN A 259 5.41 11.05 -2.71
C GLN A 259 5.77 11.47 -1.27
N ARG A 260 6.99 11.99 -1.05
CA ARG A 260 7.42 12.46 0.27
C ARG A 260 6.61 13.67 0.76
N ASP A 261 6.27 14.59 -0.14
CA ASP A 261 5.42 15.75 0.16
C ASP A 261 3.98 15.32 0.48
N GLU A 262 3.43 14.38 -0.30
CA GLU A 262 2.11 13.80 -0.01
C GLU A 262 2.08 13.09 1.35
N LEU A 263 3.15 12.36 1.70
CA LEU A 263 3.27 11.75 3.03
C LEU A 263 3.25 12.79 4.15
N ALA A 264 3.99 13.89 3.98
CA ALA A 264 4.01 14.98 4.95
C ALA A 264 2.60 15.58 5.13
N ALA A 265 1.92 15.87 4.01
CA ALA A 265 0.59 16.44 4.01
C ALA A 265 -0.45 15.50 4.64
N ALA A 266 -0.39 14.20 4.34
CA ALA A 266 -1.30 13.21 4.91
C ALA A 266 -1.10 13.03 6.42
N ILE A 267 0.15 12.98 6.91
CA ILE A 267 0.46 12.92 8.35
C ILE A 267 -0.06 14.18 9.06
N ALA A 268 0.19 15.37 8.50
CA ALA A 268 -0.25 16.63 9.08
C ALA A 268 -1.78 16.72 9.14
N GLU A 269 -2.48 16.38 8.05
CA GLU A 269 -3.94 16.44 8.00
C GLU A 269 -4.58 15.42 8.95
N GLY A 270 -4.03 14.21 9.05
CA GLY A 270 -4.51 13.20 10.01
C GLY A 270 -4.35 13.63 11.47
N GLY A 271 -3.26 14.35 11.78
CA GLY A 271 -2.90 14.75 13.14
C GLY A 271 -3.58 16.03 13.67
N ARG A 272 -4.21 16.81 12.78
CA ARG A 272 -4.78 18.13 13.11
C ARG A 272 -5.94 18.04 14.15
N PRO A 273 -6.05 18.91 15.15
CA PRO A 273 -7.22 18.97 16.04
C PRO A 273 -8.46 19.64 15.38
N PRO A 274 -9.69 19.42 15.91
CA PRO A 274 -10.06 18.49 16.99
C PRO A 274 -10.16 17.05 16.51
N PHE A 275 -9.86 16.09 17.40
CA PHE A 275 -10.10 14.66 17.18
C PHE A 275 -11.45 14.30 17.81
N MET A 276 -12.46 14.02 16.99
CA MET A 276 -13.83 13.81 17.49
C MET A 276 -14.04 12.36 17.96
N ALA A 277 -13.22 11.89 18.89
CA ALA A 277 -13.35 10.55 19.47
C ALA A 277 -12.84 10.47 20.91
N ALA A 278 -13.00 9.30 21.52
CA ALA A 278 -12.47 9.02 22.85
C ALA A 278 -10.93 9.16 22.89
N PRO A 279 -10.35 9.64 24.01
CA PRO A 279 -8.90 9.83 24.14
C PRO A 279 -8.05 8.59 23.84
N GLU A 280 -8.58 7.40 24.18
CA GLU A 280 -7.95 6.13 23.86
C GLU A 280 -7.80 5.94 22.35
N LEU A 281 -8.86 6.23 21.58
CA LEU A 281 -8.87 6.05 20.14
C LEU A 281 -7.94 7.06 19.45
N GLU A 282 -7.93 8.30 19.94
CA GLU A 282 -6.95 9.30 19.53
C GLU A 282 -5.51 8.84 19.80
N ARG A 283 -5.23 8.26 20.97
CA ARG A 283 -3.90 7.75 21.31
C ARG A 283 -3.43 6.68 20.34
N GLN A 284 -4.28 5.72 19.98
CA GLN A 284 -3.95 4.68 19.00
C GLN A 284 -3.67 5.27 17.62
N TYR A 285 -4.50 6.23 17.17
CA TYR A 285 -4.27 6.88 15.89
C TYR A 285 -2.97 7.69 15.87
N ARG A 286 -2.64 8.39 16.95
CA ARG A 286 -1.36 9.11 17.09
C ARG A 286 -0.16 8.16 17.11
N ALA A 287 -0.30 6.96 17.67
CA ALA A 287 0.73 5.93 17.58
C ALA A 287 0.98 5.49 16.13
N PHE A 288 -0.09 5.34 15.33
CA PHE A 288 0.02 5.12 13.89
C PHE A 288 0.79 6.26 13.19
N LEU A 289 0.37 7.52 13.39
CA LEU A 289 1.06 8.68 12.79
C LEU A 289 2.53 8.77 13.19
N LYS A 290 2.88 8.38 14.43
CA LYS A 290 4.27 8.33 14.88
C LYS A 290 5.11 7.34 14.06
N GLN A 291 4.56 6.15 13.77
CA GLN A 291 5.25 5.17 12.93
C GLN A 291 5.38 5.64 11.48
N ALA A 292 4.32 6.27 10.93
CA ALA A 292 4.39 6.91 9.61
C ALA A 292 5.44 8.03 9.55
N GLY A 293 5.60 8.80 10.63
CA GLY A 293 6.67 9.78 10.77
C GLY A 293 8.07 9.16 10.78
N GLY A 294 8.23 7.98 11.39
CA GLY A 294 9.48 7.21 11.31
C GLY A 294 9.81 6.76 9.88
N TYR A 295 8.80 6.32 9.11
CA TYR A 295 8.97 6.06 7.68
C TYR A 295 9.41 7.33 6.92
N ALA A 296 8.79 8.47 7.21
CA ALA A 296 9.12 9.74 6.57
C ALA A 296 10.59 10.16 6.78
N GLN A 297 11.13 9.93 7.98
CA GLN A 297 12.56 10.17 8.28
C GLN A 297 13.48 9.27 7.45
N LEU A 298 13.16 7.98 7.34
CA LEU A 298 13.91 7.04 6.51
C LEU A 298 13.77 7.35 5.01
N PHE A 299 12.63 7.92 4.60
CA PHE A 299 12.41 8.39 3.24
C PHE A 299 13.34 9.59 2.95
N ASP A 300 13.43 10.56 3.86
CA ASP A 300 14.37 11.68 3.73
C ASP A 300 15.82 11.18 3.59
N GLN A 301 16.22 10.23 4.45
CA GLN A 301 17.51 9.54 4.34
C GLN A 301 17.69 8.85 2.98
N GLY A 302 16.66 8.15 2.49
CA GLY A 302 16.70 7.50 1.18
C GLY A 302 16.84 8.47 0.01
N LEU A 303 16.23 9.66 0.09
CA LEU A 303 16.43 10.71 -0.91
C LEU A 303 17.88 11.22 -0.91
N GLU A 304 18.56 11.25 0.23
CA GLU A 304 19.97 11.66 0.34
C GLU A 304 20.92 10.55 -0.10
N GLU A 305 20.68 9.31 0.34
CA GLU A 305 21.55 8.14 0.19
C GLU A 305 21.11 7.20 -0.96
N GLU A 306 20.31 7.69 -1.89
CA GLU A 306 19.83 6.98 -3.09
C GLU A 306 19.12 5.64 -2.82
N PHE A 307 18.48 5.52 -1.65
CA PHE A 307 17.76 4.33 -1.21
C PHE A 307 18.61 3.06 -1.34
N TYR A 308 19.85 3.08 -0.87
CA TYR A 308 20.62 1.84 -0.74
C TYR A 308 19.89 0.81 0.16
N VAL A 309 20.27 -0.46 0.04
CA VAL A 309 19.46 -1.58 0.54
C VAL A 309 19.09 -1.51 2.02
N PRO A 310 20.01 -1.23 2.96
CA PRO A 310 19.68 -1.04 4.38
C PRO A 310 18.56 -0.02 4.63
N VAL A 311 18.54 1.13 3.92
CA VAL A 311 17.45 2.11 4.07
C VAL A 311 16.13 1.53 3.57
N ARG A 312 16.11 0.86 2.41
CA ARG A 312 14.88 0.21 1.91
C ARG A 312 14.35 -0.83 2.89
N PHE A 313 15.24 -1.59 3.52
CA PHE A 313 14.87 -2.58 4.53
C PHE A 313 14.21 -1.94 5.74
N GLU A 314 14.82 -0.89 6.31
CA GLU A 314 14.24 -0.20 7.47
C GLU A 314 12.95 0.55 7.10
N MET A 315 12.84 1.11 5.89
CA MET A 315 11.58 1.71 5.40
C MET A 315 10.46 0.66 5.36
N ASN A 316 10.73 -0.53 4.82
CA ASN A 316 9.75 -1.62 4.79
C ASN A 316 9.30 -2.02 6.20
N LYS A 317 10.24 -2.11 7.15
CA LYS A 317 9.95 -2.40 8.56
C LYS A 317 9.12 -1.29 9.22
N ALA A 318 9.43 -0.03 8.96
CA ALA A 318 8.65 1.11 9.45
C ALA A 318 7.22 1.11 8.89
N ALA A 319 7.04 0.80 7.60
CA ALA A 319 5.72 0.67 7.00
C ALA A 319 4.91 -0.48 7.63
N LEU A 320 5.54 -1.62 7.91
CA LEU A 320 4.90 -2.74 8.64
C LEU A 320 4.49 -2.34 10.06
N ALA A 321 5.36 -1.64 10.79
CA ALA A 321 5.05 -1.13 12.13
C ALA A 321 3.90 -0.11 12.10
N SER A 322 3.87 0.77 11.11
CA SER A 322 2.78 1.72 10.89
C SER A 322 1.46 1.00 10.65
N ARG A 323 1.46 -0.03 9.80
CA ARG A 323 0.27 -0.85 9.57
C ARG A 323 -0.21 -1.57 10.83
N ALA A 324 0.71 -2.13 11.61
CA ALA A 324 0.37 -2.78 12.88
C ALA A 324 -0.32 -1.80 13.85
N ALA A 325 0.23 -0.60 14.01
CA ALA A 325 -0.35 0.45 14.83
C ALA A 325 -1.74 0.90 14.32
N TYR A 326 -1.93 1.01 13.00
CA TYR A 326 -3.23 1.32 12.42
C TYR A 326 -4.25 0.20 12.67
N ASN A 327 -3.84 -1.06 12.55
CA ASN A 327 -4.71 -2.20 12.85
C ASN A 327 -5.17 -2.19 14.31
N ASP A 328 -4.32 -1.79 15.25
CA ASP A 328 -4.69 -1.65 16.65
C ASP A 328 -5.68 -0.49 16.86
N PHE A 329 -5.49 0.64 16.17
CA PHE A 329 -6.50 1.70 16.09
C PHE A 329 -7.85 1.18 15.57
N VAL A 330 -7.86 0.42 14.47
CA VAL A 330 -9.08 -0.15 13.89
C VAL A 330 -9.77 -1.14 14.84
N LYS A 331 -9.00 -1.97 15.56
CA LYS A 331 -9.56 -2.89 16.57
C LYS A 331 -10.29 -2.12 17.67
N VAL A 332 -9.66 -1.10 18.24
CA VAL A 332 -10.27 -0.26 19.29
C VAL A 332 -11.50 0.48 18.74
N ALA A 333 -11.40 1.05 17.54
CA ALA A 333 -12.51 1.73 16.89
C ALA A 333 -13.74 0.82 16.71
N ASN A 334 -13.50 -0.46 16.39
CA ASN A 334 -14.57 -1.46 16.23
C ASN A 334 -15.11 -2.01 17.55
N GLN A 335 -14.34 -1.96 18.63
CA GLN A 335 -14.76 -2.40 19.98
C GLN A 335 -15.56 -1.34 20.74
N MET A 336 -15.41 -0.05 20.42
CA MET A 336 -16.14 1.06 21.05
C MET A 336 -17.59 1.19 20.57
N ARG A 337 -18.22 0.07 20.19
CA ARG A 337 -19.63 -0.03 19.78
C ARG A 337 -20.50 -0.54 20.92
#